data_AF-A0A255RIM3-F1
#
_entry.id   AF-A0A255RIM3-F1
#
_cell.length_a   1.000
_cell.length_b   1.000
_cell.length_c   1.000
_cell.angle_alpha   90.00
_cell.angle_beta   90.00
_cell.angle_gamma   90.00
#
_symmetry.space_group_name_H-M   'P 1'
#
loop_
_entity.id
_entity.type
_entity.pdbx_description
1 polymer ?
#
loop_
_entity_poly.entity_id
_entity_poly.type
_entity_poly.pdbx_seq_one_letter_code
_entity_poly.pdbx_strand_id
1 'polypeptide(L)'
;MTAMLQVVFMAIGLAVLTFLIAFLFRKWQRAILWAVALLLFVGTSILLGAGVLKIYEDGMVNHAVLLGITLAYACSFIFIYGAEKTNKSLHQNCSTSETSIAQPVQVVDEELLQPEQTIEEELPQPEQDNNEDLLQPEHEEVEEHVKLQGRLNTPLALQVFARAIEKGLMEEVGNHYKWNESKALLAYMCGRIYCGDYPKYSAREVKSYWKPGRTEFFPESDLNALFQETALGQSRQNRKGEAVPMGSKKVDDLFE
;
A
#
# COMPACT_ATOMS: atom_id res chain seq x y z
N MET A 1 12.18 31.86 44.85
CA MET A 1 11.49 32.04 43.55
C MET A 1 12.32 31.55 42.37
N THR A 2 13.56 32.00 42.20
CA THR A 2 14.48 31.63 41.09
C THR A 2 14.56 30.12 40.78
N ALA A 3 14.77 29.27 41.78
CA ALA A 3 14.90 27.82 41.58
C ALA A 3 13.68 27.17 40.89
N MET A 4 12.45 27.55 41.29
CA MET A 4 11.22 27.06 40.64
C MET A 4 11.15 27.48 39.16
N LEU A 5 11.56 28.72 38.86
CA LEU A 5 11.57 29.24 37.50
C LEU A 5 12.57 28.49 36.60
N GLN A 6 13.75 28.14 37.14
CA GLN A 6 14.76 27.35 36.41
C GLN A 6 14.27 25.95 36.06
N VAL A 7 13.56 25.28 36.98
CA VAL A 7 12.95 23.95 36.71
C VAL A 7 11.91 24.04 35.58
N VAL A 8 11.06 25.07 35.58
CA VAL A 8 10.07 25.29 34.51
C VAL A 8 10.74 25.55 33.15
N PHE A 9 11.78 26.39 33.09
CA PHE A 9 12.53 26.59 31.84
C PHE A 9 13.23 25.32 31.33
N MET A 10 13.80 24.50 32.21
CA MET A 10 14.36 23.20 31.84
C MET A 10 13.31 22.25 31.26
N ALA A 11 12.14 22.14 31.90
CA ALA A 11 11.05 21.29 31.43
C ALA A 11 10.51 21.73 30.05
N ILE A 12 10.34 23.04 29.83
CA ILE A 12 9.91 23.60 28.54
C ILE A 12 10.99 23.36 27.48
N GLY A 13 12.28 23.60 27.79
CA GLY A 13 13.39 23.36 26.87
C GLY A 13 13.48 21.90 26.42
N LEU A 14 13.31 20.96 27.37
CA LEU A 14 13.29 19.52 27.07
C LEU A 14 12.09 19.14 26.18
N ALA A 15 10.90 19.68 26.45
CA ALA A 15 9.71 19.44 25.65
C ALA A 15 9.81 20.00 24.22
N VAL A 16 10.41 21.18 24.03
CA VAL A 16 10.69 21.74 22.70
C VAL A 16 11.74 20.91 21.97
N LEU A 17 12.78 20.43 22.66
CA LEU A 17 13.82 19.59 22.07
C LEU A 17 13.25 18.24 21.59
N THR A 18 12.42 17.57 22.38
CA THR A 18 11.78 16.31 21.95
C THR A 18 10.81 16.54 20.78
N PHE A 19 10.11 17.67 20.74
CA PHE A 19 9.26 18.05 19.60
C PHE A 19 10.07 18.28 18.31
N LEU A 20 11.23 18.96 18.40
CA LEU A 20 12.15 19.16 17.26
C LEU A 20 12.74 17.83 16.77
N ILE A 21 13.13 16.93 17.67
CA ILE A 21 13.60 15.57 17.32
C ILE A 21 12.47 14.79 16.62
N ALA A 22 11.24 14.84 17.14
CA ALA A 22 10.09 14.21 16.50
C ALA A 22 9.78 14.82 15.11
N PHE A 23 10.02 16.12 14.90
CA PHE A 23 9.85 16.76 13.59
C PHE A 23 10.93 16.31 12.58
N LEU A 24 12.19 16.21 12.99
CA LEU A 24 13.31 15.75 12.15
C LEU A 24 13.14 14.27 11.74
N PHE A 25 12.79 13.39 12.69
CA PHE A 25 12.62 11.95 12.43
C PHE A 25 11.23 11.61 11.86
N ARG A 26 10.87 12.27 10.75
CA ARG A 26 9.56 12.17 10.07
C ARG A 26 9.13 10.74 9.70
N LYS A 27 10.05 9.78 9.57
CA LYS A 27 9.76 8.35 9.33
C LYS A 27 9.47 7.53 10.61
N TRP A 28 9.82 8.04 11.79
CA TRP A 28 9.74 7.34 13.07
C TRP A 28 8.85 8.03 14.13
N GLN A 29 8.11 9.08 13.74
CA GLN A 29 7.33 9.92 14.66
C GLN A 29 6.40 9.12 15.60
N ARG A 30 5.76 8.06 15.10
CA ARG A 30 4.93 7.16 15.92
C ARG A 30 5.75 6.50 17.04
N ALA A 31 6.85 5.83 16.71
CA ALA A 31 7.68 5.13 17.69
C ALA A 31 8.21 6.09 18.78
N ILE A 32 8.63 7.29 18.38
CA ILE A 32 9.14 8.32 19.31
C ILE A 32 8.02 8.82 20.23
N LEU A 33 6.83 9.14 19.70
CA LEU A 33 5.69 9.62 20.51
C LEU A 33 5.21 8.55 21.50
N TRP A 34 5.10 7.29 21.08
CA TRP A 34 4.73 6.19 21.97
C TRP A 34 5.80 5.92 23.04
N ALA A 35 7.09 5.97 22.69
CA ALA A 35 8.18 5.82 23.65
C ALA A 35 8.19 6.94 24.72
N VAL A 36 7.99 8.20 24.31
CA VAL A 36 7.91 9.34 25.25
C VAL A 36 6.67 9.25 26.13
N ALA A 37 5.50 8.91 25.57
CA ALA A 37 4.27 8.73 26.34
C ALA A 37 4.40 7.61 27.39
N LEU A 38 4.97 6.46 27.02
CA LEU A 38 5.24 5.36 27.95
C LEU A 38 6.29 5.74 29.00
N LEU A 39 7.37 6.42 28.62
CA LEU A 39 8.42 6.85 29.56
C LEU A 39 7.88 7.83 30.61
N LEU A 40 7.03 8.78 30.20
CA LEU A 40 6.37 9.70 31.12
C LEU A 40 5.37 8.98 32.04
N PHE A 41 4.52 8.11 31.49
CA PHE A 41 3.52 7.34 32.24
C PHE A 41 4.15 6.39 33.27
N VAL A 42 5.21 5.67 32.87
CA VAL A 42 5.95 4.78 33.77
C VAL A 42 6.76 5.58 34.78
N GLY A 43 7.38 6.70 34.38
CA GLY A 43 8.12 7.59 35.27
C GLY A 43 7.26 8.18 36.39
N THR A 44 6.09 8.71 36.07
CA THR A 44 5.15 9.22 37.09
C THR A 44 4.62 8.10 37.98
N SER A 45 4.31 6.93 37.41
CA SER A 45 3.87 5.74 38.17
C SER A 45 4.92 5.24 39.14
N ILE A 46 6.21 5.28 38.78
CA ILE A 46 7.32 4.91 39.67
C ILE A 46 7.49 5.95 40.79
N LEU A 47 7.40 7.25 40.51
CA LEU A 47 7.48 8.31 41.53
C LEU A 47 6.31 8.25 42.53
N LEU A 48 5.13 7.81 42.08
CA LEU A 48 3.97 7.49 42.91
C LEU A 48 4.23 6.24 43.78
N GLY A 49 4.62 5.12 43.15
CA GLY A 49 4.85 3.85 43.85
C GLY A 49 6.03 3.88 44.84
N ALA A 50 7.04 4.72 44.60
CA ALA A 50 8.17 4.93 45.50
C ALA A 50 7.86 5.90 46.66
N GLY A 51 6.65 6.47 46.75
CA GLY A 51 6.26 7.37 47.83
C GLY A 51 6.94 8.75 47.82
N VAL A 52 7.67 9.08 46.76
CA VAL A 52 8.38 10.37 46.60
C VAL A 52 7.38 11.53 46.48
N LEU A 53 6.22 11.27 45.86
CA LEU A 53 5.11 12.21 45.78
C LEU A 53 4.13 12.00 46.94
N LYS A 54 4.25 12.79 48.00
CA LYS A 54 3.27 12.83 49.10
C LYS A 54 1.94 13.41 48.63
N ILE A 55 0.99 12.54 48.31
CA ILE A 55 -0.41 12.89 48.00
C ILE A 55 -1.14 13.43 49.24
N TYR A 56 -0.69 13.03 50.44
CA TYR A 56 -1.27 13.38 51.72
C TYR A 56 -0.19 13.92 52.66
N GLU A 57 -0.44 15.06 53.28
CA GLU A 57 0.48 15.74 54.20
C GLU A 57 -0.33 16.52 55.24
N ASP A 58 0.06 16.42 56.51
CA ASP A 58 -0.57 17.06 57.68
C ASP A 58 -2.12 16.98 57.72
N GLY A 59 -2.66 15.81 57.38
CA GLY A 59 -4.10 15.52 57.42
C GLY A 59 -4.87 15.92 56.15
N MET A 60 -4.25 16.62 55.21
CA MET A 60 -4.86 17.20 54.02
C MET A 60 -4.32 16.56 52.74
N VAL A 61 -5.15 16.55 51.68
CA VAL A 61 -4.71 16.16 50.34
C VAL A 61 -3.95 17.30 49.67
N ASN A 62 -2.74 17.01 49.20
CA ASN A 62 -1.88 17.97 48.48
C ASN A 62 -2.44 18.20 47.07
N HIS A 63 -3.47 19.04 46.95
CA HIS A 63 -4.15 19.35 45.68
C HIS A 63 -3.19 19.82 44.57
N ALA A 64 -2.11 20.52 44.90
CA ALA A 64 -1.08 20.92 43.94
C ALA A 64 -0.33 19.72 43.32
N VAL A 65 -0.01 18.69 44.13
CA VAL A 65 0.61 17.44 43.67
C VAL A 65 -0.39 16.64 42.83
N LEU A 66 -1.64 16.54 43.29
CA LEU A 66 -2.72 15.86 42.57
C LEU A 66 -2.98 16.48 41.19
N LEU A 67 -3.04 17.82 41.09
CA LEU A 67 -3.20 18.54 39.83
C LEU A 67 -1.98 18.38 38.90
N GLY A 68 -0.77 18.31 39.44
CA GLY A 68 0.44 17.99 38.65
C GLY A 68 0.36 16.59 38.02
N ILE A 69 -0.14 15.60 38.78
CA ILE A 69 -0.32 14.22 38.30
C ILE A 69 -1.41 14.15 37.22
N THR A 70 -2.58 14.78 37.42
CA THR A 70 -3.65 14.77 36.41
C THR A 70 -3.25 15.51 35.13
N LEU A 71 -2.50 16.61 35.24
CA LEU A 71 -1.95 17.33 34.08
C LEU A 71 -0.93 16.47 33.32
N ALA A 72 -0.06 15.72 34.00
CA ALA A 72 0.88 14.81 33.35
C ALA A 72 0.18 13.70 32.53
N TYR A 73 -0.88 13.11 33.07
CA TYR A 73 -1.71 12.14 32.33
C TYR A 73 -2.49 12.78 31.19
N ALA A 74 -3.02 14.00 31.36
CA ALA A 74 -3.69 14.74 30.28
C ALA A 74 -2.72 15.06 29.13
N CYS A 75 -1.49 15.51 29.42
CA CYS A 75 -0.45 15.70 28.42
C CYS A 75 -0.09 14.38 27.70
N SER A 76 0.00 13.27 28.43
CA SER A 76 0.24 11.94 27.84
C SER A 76 -0.87 11.54 26.85
N PHE A 77 -2.13 11.79 27.21
CA PHE A 77 -3.28 11.56 26.32
C PHE A 77 -3.24 12.46 25.07
N ILE A 78 -2.84 13.73 25.21
CA ILE A 78 -2.66 14.65 24.07
C ILE A 78 -1.55 14.16 23.12
N PHE A 79 -0.43 13.62 23.64
CA PHE A 79 0.61 13.02 22.80
C PHE A 79 0.14 11.76 22.06
N ILE A 80 -0.65 10.90 22.72
CA ILE A 80 -1.27 9.72 22.07
C ILE A 80 -2.23 10.18 20.96
N TYR A 81 -3.10 11.15 21.24
CA TYR A 81 -4.00 11.72 20.23
C TYR A 81 -3.25 12.43 19.09
N GLY A 82 -2.06 13.00 19.35
CA GLY A 82 -1.16 13.52 18.31
C GLY A 82 -0.56 12.42 17.42
N ALA A 83 -0.18 11.29 18.00
CA ALA A 83 0.25 10.10 17.27
C ALA A 83 -0.91 9.48 16.45
N GLU A 84 -2.14 9.54 16.97
CA GLU A 84 -3.33 9.10 16.25
C GLU A 84 -3.75 10.10 15.16
N LYS A 85 -3.62 11.42 15.38
CA LYS A 85 -3.90 12.44 14.36
C LYS A 85 -2.91 12.42 13.20
N THR A 86 -1.65 12.00 13.45
CA THR A 86 -0.69 11.69 12.37
C THR A 86 -0.94 10.34 11.69
N ASN A 87 -1.73 9.43 12.28
CA ASN A 87 -2.34 8.31 11.55
C ASN A 87 -3.55 8.77 10.72
N LYS A 88 -4.47 9.53 11.33
CA LYS A 88 -5.67 10.05 10.67
C LYS A 88 -5.35 10.97 9.51
N SER A 89 -4.37 11.87 9.57
CA SER A 89 -3.97 12.65 8.36
C SER A 89 -3.41 11.78 7.24
N LEU A 90 -2.83 10.60 7.54
CA LEU A 90 -2.32 9.68 6.53
C LEU A 90 -3.46 8.96 5.79
N HIS A 91 -4.57 8.64 6.49
CA HIS A 91 -5.81 8.15 5.87
C HIS A 91 -6.68 9.26 5.29
N GLN A 92 -6.77 10.42 5.94
CA GLN A 92 -7.70 11.50 5.60
C GLN A 92 -7.23 12.30 4.38
N ASN A 93 -5.92 12.39 4.15
CA ASN A 93 -5.37 12.85 2.86
C ASN A 93 -5.68 11.86 1.71
N CYS A 94 -6.27 10.69 2.01
CA CYS A 94 -6.77 9.69 1.07
C CYS A 94 -8.32 9.65 1.01
N SER A 95 -9.03 10.55 1.72
CA SER A 95 -10.51 10.55 1.77
C SER A 95 -11.16 11.93 1.68
N THR A 96 -10.48 13.02 2.07
CA THR A 96 -11.04 14.39 2.04
C THR A 96 -11.05 15.04 0.64
N SER A 97 -10.72 14.28 -0.40
CA SER A 97 -10.98 14.67 -1.81
C SER A 97 -12.32 14.16 -2.35
N GLU A 98 -13.02 13.26 -1.67
CA GLU A 98 -14.22 12.57 -2.16
C GLU A 98 -15.52 13.06 -1.47
N THR A 99 -15.65 14.38 -1.23
CA THR A 99 -16.90 14.96 -0.67
C THR A 99 -17.21 16.34 -1.26
N SER A 100 -16.97 16.49 -2.56
CA SER A 100 -17.60 17.52 -3.38
C SER A 100 -17.74 16.97 -4.81
N ILE A 101 -18.79 17.37 -5.54
CA ILE A 101 -19.21 16.82 -6.84
C ILE A 101 -19.67 15.34 -6.77
N ALA A 102 -20.93 15.08 -6.36
CA ALA A 102 -21.80 14.02 -6.92
C ALA A 102 -23.17 13.88 -6.20
N GLN A 103 -24.15 14.73 -6.51
CA GLN A 103 -25.60 14.43 -6.39
C GLN A 103 -26.38 15.36 -7.36
N PRO A 104 -27.55 14.95 -7.89
CA PRO A 104 -27.93 13.60 -8.29
C PRO A 104 -28.47 13.56 -9.75
N VAL A 105 -28.49 12.39 -10.38
CA VAL A 105 -29.33 12.09 -11.55
C VAL A 105 -30.03 10.76 -11.30
N GLN A 106 -31.32 10.65 -11.64
CA GLN A 106 -32.16 9.48 -11.40
C GLN A 106 -32.65 8.87 -12.73
N VAL A 107 -32.87 7.55 -12.69
CA VAL A 107 -33.96 6.80 -13.35
C VAL A 107 -34.27 7.08 -14.82
N VAL A 108 -33.97 6.09 -15.67
CA VAL A 108 -34.97 5.39 -16.51
C VAL A 108 -34.62 3.90 -16.48
N ASP A 109 -35.63 3.03 -16.52
CA ASP A 109 -35.53 1.59 -16.21
C ASP A 109 -35.70 0.66 -17.44
N GLU A 110 -35.50 -0.64 -17.18
CA GLU A 110 -36.13 -1.82 -17.83
C GLU A 110 -35.67 -2.32 -19.22
N GLU A 111 -36.05 -3.58 -19.49
CA GLU A 111 -35.84 -4.46 -20.68
C GLU A 111 -34.39 -4.86 -21.05
N LEU A 112 -34.06 -6.14 -21.34
CA LEU A 112 -34.87 -7.37 -21.41
C LEU A 112 -34.06 -8.63 -20.97
N LEU A 113 -34.81 -9.64 -20.52
CA LEU A 113 -34.51 -11.00 -20.02
C LEU A 113 -33.15 -11.73 -20.28
N GLN A 114 -32.80 -12.58 -19.32
CA GLN A 114 -31.95 -13.79 -19.43
C GLN A 114 -32.84 -15.03 -19.81
N PRO A 115 -32.36 -16.30 -19.74
CA PRO A 115 -31.44 -17.01 -20.64
C PRO A 115 -32.08 -18.32 -21.19
N GLU A 116 -31.27 -19.37 -21.45
CA GLU A 116 -31.57 -20.83 -21.26
C GLU A 116 -31.54 -21.78 -22.50
N GLN A 117 -30.54 -22.68 -22.46
CA GLN A 117 -30.36 -24.09 -22.93
C GLN A 117 -31.10 -24.68 -24.16
N THR A 118 -30.43 -25.34 -25.13
CA THR A 118 -30.01 -26.79 -25.22
C THR A 118 -31.21 -27.77 -25.24
N ILE A 119 -31.43 -28.68 -26.23
CA ILE A 119 -30.70 -29.93 -26.60
C ILE A 119 -31.26 -30.52 -27.95
N GLU A 120 -30.42 -31.26 -28.73
CA GLU A 120 -30.73 -32.19 -29.87
C GLU A 120 -31.52 -31.67 -31.11
N GLU A 121 -31.46 -32.28 -32.31
CA GLU A 121 -30.61 -33.38 -32.85
C GLU A 121 -29.71 -32.84 -34.01
N GLU A 122 -29.27 -33.45 -35.13
CA GLU A 122 -29.43 -34.75 -35.85
C GLU A 122 -28.09 -35.03 -36.63
N LEU A 123 -27.98 -36.08 -37.45
CA LEU A 123 -26.80 -36.35 -38.30
C LEU A 123 -27.17 -36.98 -39.67
N PRO A 124 -26.59 -36.47 -40.79
CA PRO A 124 -26.00 -37.40 -41.76
C PRO A 124 -24.70 -36.93 -42.44
N GLN A 125 -23.73 -37.84 -42.50
CA GLN A 125 -22.74 -38.02 -43.57
C GLN A 125 -23.06 -39.39 -44.24
N PRO A 126 -22.53 -39.77 -45.43
CA PRO A 126 -21.35 -39.22 -46.11
C PRO A 126 -21.45 -39.02 -47.66
N GLU A 127 -20.55 -38.22 -48.22
CA GLU A 127 -20.02 -38.46 -49.57
C GLU A 127 -18.49 -38.21 -49.59
N GLN A 128 -17.76 -39.02 -50.37
CA GLN A 128 -16.34 -38.84 -50.65
C GLN A 128 -16.19 -38.34 -52.08
N ASP A 129 -15.36 -37.32 -52.30
CA ASP A 129 -14.63 -37.21 -53.56
C ASP A 129 -13.18 -36.76 -53.30
N ASN A 130 -12.35 -36.90 -54.33
CA ASN A 130 -10.92 -37.08 -54.24
C ASN A 130 -10.20 -35.86 -54.84
N ASN A 131 -8.97 -35.60 -54.38
CA ASN A 131 -7.76 -35.67 -55.22
C ASN A 131 -6.53 -35.16 -54.43
N GLU A 132 -5.35 -35.66 -54.78
CA GLU A 132 -4.07 -35.35 -54.15
C GLU A 132 -3.34 -34.23 -54.89
N ASP A 133 -3.12 -33.09 -54.23
CA ASP A 133 -1.93 -32.21 -54.32
C ASP A 133 -2.12 -31.04 -53.31
N LEU A 134 -1.12 -30.37 -52.73
CA LEU A 134 0.32 -30.36 -52.97
C LEU A 134 1.05 -29.92 -51.68
N LEU A 135 2.18 -30.56 -51.35
CA LEU A 135 3.18 -30.20 -50.30
C LEU A 135 2.69 -29.96 -48.84
N GLN A 136 3.27 -30.73 -47.92
CA GLN A 136 3.42 -30.32 -46.52
C GLN A 136 4.38 -29.12 -46.42
N PRO A 137 4.23 -28.29 -45.37
CA PRO A 137 5.39 -28.03 -44.52
C PRO A 137 5.24 -28.60 -43.11
N GLU A 138 6.40 -28.75 -42.51
CA GLU A 138 6.75 -29.30 -41.21
C GLU A 138 5.94 -28.76 -40.02
N HIS A 139 5.93 -29.51 -38.92
CA HIS A 139 5.35 -29.08 -37.64
C HIS A 139 5.95 -27.73 -37.19
N GLU A 140 5.13 -26.68 -37.15
CA GLU A 140 5.38 -25.58 -36.23
C GLU A 140 5.28 -26.12 -34.80
N GLU A 141 6.33 -25.93 -33.99
CA GLU A 141 6.22 -26.05 -32.54
C GLU A 141 5.27 -24.95 -32.08
N VAL A 142 4.02 -25.32 -31.77
CA VAL A 142 3.07 -24.40 -31.17
C VAL A 142 3.55 -24.10 -29.75
N GLU A 143 4.33 -23.02 -29.60
CA GLU A 143 4.74 -22.51 -28.29
C GLU A 143 3.49 -22.40 -27.40
N GLU A 144 3.52 -23.06 -26.24
CA GLU A 144 2.37 -23.16 -25.32
C GLU A 144 2.21 -21.83 -24.55
N HIS A 145 1.90 -20.76 -25.29
CA HIS A 145 1.87 -19.40 -24.77
C HIS A 145 0.90 -19.25 -23.59
N VAL A 146 1.33 -18.51 -22.56
CA VAL A 146 0.57 -18.30 -21.32
C VAL A 146 -0.63 -17.38 -21.60
N LYS A 147 -1.75 -17.98 -21.99
CA LYS A 147 -2.99 -17.24 -22.31
C LYS A 147 -3.50 -16.51 -21.07
N LEU A 148 -3.39 -15.17 -21.07
CA LEU A 148 -4.02 -14.33 -20.04
C LEU A 148 -5.53 -14.51 -20.06
N GLN A 149 -6.12 -14.78 -18.89
CA GLN A 149 -7.56 -15.02 -18.73
C GLN A 149 -8.23 -13.94 -17.88
N GLY A 150 -9.55 -13.78 -18.07
CA GLY A 150 -10.40 -12.90 -17.25
C GLY A 150 -9.84 -11.48 -17.11
N ARG A 151 -9.82 -10.98 -15.87
CA ARG A 151 -9.39 -9.61 -15.53
C ARG A 151 -7.90 -9.30 -15.76
N LEU A 152 -7.07 -10.31 -16.03
CA LEU A 152 -5.66 -10.09 -16.39
C LEU A 152 -5.49 -9.82 -17.90
N ASN A 153 -6.42 -10.29 -18.73
CA ASN A 153 -6.36 -10.04 -20.17
C ASN A 153 -6.76 -8.59 -20.47
N THR A 154 -5.75 -7.75 -20.68
CA THR A 154 -5.91 -6.36 -21.11
C THR A 154 -4.87 -6.06 -22.20
N PRO A 155 -5.14 -5.16 -23.16
CA PRO A 155 -4.18 -4.85 -24.22
C PRO A 155 -2.86 -4.28 -23.67
N LEU A 156 -2.92 -3.56 -22.55
CA LEU A 156 -1.72 -3.08 -21.85
C LEU A 156 -0.92 -4.22 -21.21
N ALA A 157 -1.59 -5.19 -20.57
CA ALA A 157 -0.91 -6.36 -20.00
C ALA A 157 -0.18 -7.16 -21.08
N LEU A 158 -0.87 -7.49 -22.19
CA LEU A 158 -0.30 -8.22 -23.32
C LEU A 158 0.93 -7.51 -23.90
N GLN A 159 0.84 -6.20 -24.16
CA GLN A 159 1.96 -5.42 -24.68
C GLN A 159 3.16 -5.37 -23.71
N VAL A 160 2.91 -5.10 -22.43
CA VAL A 160 3.98 -4.99 -21.41
C VAL A 160 4.62 -6.36 -21.14
N PHE A 161 3.85 -7.45 -21.20
CA PHE A 161 4.35 -8.81 -21.00
C PHE A 161 5.20 -9.27 -22.19
N ALA A 162 4.76 -9.06 -23.44
CA ALA A 162 5.59 -9.35 -24.61
C ALA A 162 6.95 -8.61 -24.53
N ARG A 163 6.93 -7.30 -24.25
CA ARG A 163 8.13 -6.47 -24.04
C ARG A 163 9.00 -6.93 -22.85
N ALA A 164 8.41 -7.54 -21.83
CA ALA A 164 9.15 -8.06 -20.68
C ALA A 164 9.86 -9.38 -21.00
N ILE A 165 9.29 -10.20 -21.88
CA ILE A 165 9.92 -11.41 -22.43
C ILE A 165 11.06 -11.02 -23.37
N GLU A 166 10.82 -10.11 -24.32
CA GLU A 166 11.83 -9.55 -25.24
C GLU A 166 13.08 -9.01 -24.50
N LYS A 167 12.88 -8.40 -23.32
CA LYS A 167 13.95 -7.85 -22.47
C LYS A 167 14.50 -8.84 -21.43
N GLY A 168 14.07 -10.11 -21.46
CA GLY A 168 14.52 -11.17 -20.55
C GLY A 168 14.15 -10.99 -19.07
N LEU A 169 13.21 -10.09 -18.77
CA LEU A 169 12.75 -9.81 -17.40
C LEU A 169 11.81 -10.91 -16.87
N MET A 170 11.19 -11.66 -17.79
CA MET A 170 10.39 -12.84 -17.51
C MET A 170 10.44 -13.82 -18.69
N GLU A 171 9.97 -15.04 -18.45
CA GLU A 171 9.91 -16.15 -19.41
C GLU A 171 8.62 -16.95 -19.22
N GLU A 172 8.15 -17.62 -20.28
CA GLU A 172 7.00 -18.52 -20.23
C GLU A 172 7.44 -19.94 -19.85
N VAL A 173 6.74 -20.57 -18.90
CA VAL A 173 7.10 -21.87 -18.32
C VAL A 173 5.86 -22.76 -18.31
N GLY A 174 5.41 -23.16 -19.50
CA GLY A 174 4.12 -23.82 -19.70
C GLY A 174 2.99 -22.89 -19.23
N ASN A 175 2.20 -23.31 -18.24
CA ASN A 175 1.02 -22.58 -17.78
C ASN A 175 1.27 -21.39 -16.82
N HIS A 176 2.50 -20.88 -16.70
CA HIS A 176 2.81 -19.72 -15.83
C HIS A 176 4.00 -18.89 -16.33
N TYR A 177 4.09 -17.64 -15.86
CA TYR A 177 5.25 -16.78 -16.09
C TYR A 177 6.25 -16.91 -14.95
N LYS A 178 7.54 -17.08 -15.27
CA LYS A 178 8.63 -16.94 -14.30
C LYS A 178 9.24 -15.55 -14.43
N TRP A 179 9.25 -14.80 -13.33
CA TRP A 179 9.84 -13.46 -13.26
C TRP A 179 11.29 -13.54 -12.78
N ASN A 180 12.22 -12.94 -13.53
CA ASN A 180 13.67 -13.08 -13.35
C ASN A 180 14.32 -11.98 -12.49
N GLU A 181 13.53 -11.02 -12.02
CA GLU A 181 13.95 -9.85 -11.24
C GLU A 181 13.35 -9.88 -9.82
N SER A 182 13.57 -8.83 -9.01
CA SER A 182 13.00 -8.82 -7.65
C SER A 182 11.46 -8.81 -7.63
N LYS A 183 10.86 -9.51 -6.64
CA LYS A 183 9.42 -9.50 -6.29
C LYS A 183 8.82 -8.10 -6.07
N ALA A 184 9.63 -7.14 -5.63
CA ALA A 184 9.22 -5.74 -5.51
C ALA A 184 9.10 -5.05 -6.88
N LEU A 185 9.90 -5.47 -7.86
CA LEU A 185 9.84 -4.98 -9.23
C LEU A 185 8.68 -5.62 -10.02
N LEU A 186 8.36 -6.90 -9.77
CA LEU A 186 7.13 -7.54 -10.26
C LEU A 186 5.88 -6.83 -9.74
N ALA A 187 5.77 -6.64 -8.42
CA ALA A 187 4.64 -5.93 -7.81
C ALA A 187 4.51 -4.48 -8.33
N TYR A 188 5.62 -3.84 -8.71
CA TYR A 188 5.63 -2.54 -9.37
C TYR A 188 5.08 -2.62 -10.81
N MET A 189 5.56 -3.56 -11.64
CA MET A 189 5.03 -3.79 -12.99
C MET A 189 3.52 -4.07 -12.96
N CYS A 190 3.06 -5.00 -12.12
CA CYS A 190 1.64 -5.31 -11.97
C CYS A 190 0.83 -4.12 -11.45
N GLY A 191 1.39 -3.33 -10.52
CA GLY A 191 0.77 -2.08 -10.05
C GLY A 191 0.63 -1.05 -11.18
N ARG A 192 1.63 -0.92 -12.05
CA ARG A 192 1.58 -0.04 -13.23
C ARG A 192 0.53 -0.49 -14.25
N ILE A 193 0.41 -1.80 -14.53
CA ILE A 193 -0.59 -2.35 -15.47
C ILE A 193 -2.01 -2.22 -14.92
N TYR A 194 -2.29 -2.83 -13.76
CA TYR A 194 -3.67 -3.06 -13.30
C TYR A 194 -4.22 -1.96 -12.40
N CYS A 195 -3.36 -1.27 -11.64
CA CYS A 195 -3.77 -0.14 -10.80
C CYS A 195 -3.52 1.22 -11.46
N GLY A 196 -2.70 1.28 -12.52
CA GLY A 196 -2.24 2.50 -13.17
C GLY A 196 -1.18 3.26 -12.36
N ASP A 197 -0.44 2.56 -11.49
CA ASP A 197 0.63 3.17 -10.68
C ASP A 197 1.71 3.80 -11.57
N TYR A 198 2.45 4.78 -11.03
CA TYR A 198 3.47 5.50 -11.79
C TYR A 198 4.65 5.99 -10.91
N PRO A 199 5.84 6.17 -11.51
CA PRO A 199 6.97 6.79 -10.84
C PRO A 199 6.82 8.31 -10.84
N LYS A 200 6.98 8.95 -9.67
CA LYS A 200 7.16 10.40 -9.58
C LYS A 200 8.64 10.73 -9.37
N TYR A 201 9.34 10.97 -10.48
CA TYR A 201 10.71 11.48 -10.52
C TYR A 201 10.76 12.92 -9.95
N SER A 202 11.73 13.20 -9.08
CA SER A 202 11.93 14.55 -8.50
C SER A 202 13.35 15.06 -8.71
N ALA A 203 13.50 16.05 -9.61
CA ALA A 203 14.79 16.62 -10.00
C ALA A 203 15.55 17.29 -8.84
N ARG A 204 14.85 17.68 -7.76
CA ARG A 204 15.45 18.34 -6.58
C ARG A 204 15.94 17.38 -5.50
N GLU A 205 15.39 16.17 -5.41
CA GLU A 205 15.72 15.23 -4.31
C GLU A 205 16.49 13.98 -4.76
N VAL A 206 16.65 13.77 -6.09
CA VAL A 206 17.20 12.54 -6.69
C VAL A 206 16.41 11.30 -6.25
N LYS A 207 15.12 11.47 -5.97
CA LYS A 207 14.21 10.40 -5.50
C LYS A 207 13.05 10.23 -6.47
N SER A 208 12.86 8.98 -6.85
CA SER A 208 11.70 8.53 -7.61
C SER A 208 10.76 7.82 -6.65
N TYR A 209 9.57 8.38 -6.44
CA TYR A 209 8.59 7.85 -5.50
C TYR A 209 7.55 7.01 -6.25
N TRP A 210 7.24 5.81 -5.75
CA TRP A 210 6.13 5.01 -6.26
C TRP A 210 4.81 5.68 -5.83
N LYS A 211 4.02 6.17 -6.79
CA LYS A 211 2.69 6.73 -6.53
C LYS A 211 1.59 5.77 -6.96
N PRO A 212 0.51 5.64 -6.17
CA PRO A 212 -0.64 4.84 -6.55
C PRO A 212 -1.32 5.45 -7.78
N GLY A 213 -1.88 4.58 -8.60
CA GLY A 213 -2.62 4.94 -9.79
C GLY A 213 -4.07 5.31 -9.54
N ARG A 214 -4.90 5.06 -10.55
CA ARG A 214 -6.34 5.35 -10.56
C ARG A 214 -7.16 4.37 -9.71
N THR A 215 -6.64 3.16 -9.48
CA THR A 215 -7.41 2.06 -8.90
C THR A 215 -6.68 1.47 -7.69
N GLU A 216 -7.34 1.44 -6.52
CA GLU A 216 -6.81 0.79 -5.31
C GLU A 216 -6.73 -0.74 -5.49
N PHE A 217 -7.76 -1.32 -6.11
CA PHE A 217 -7.93 -2.76 -6.36
C PHE A 217 -6.77 -3.34 -7.19
N PHE A 218 -6.13 -4.36 -6.63
CA PHE A 218 -5.01 -5.09 -7.21
C PHE A 218 -5.42 -6.57 -7.32
N PRO A 219 -5.32 -7.21 -8.51
CA PRO A 219 -5.83 -8.57 -8.72
C PRO A 219 -4.89 -9.64 -8.16
N GLU A 220 -4.68 -9.61 -6.84
CA GLU A 220 -3.62 -10.37 -6.15
C GLU A 220 -3.71 -11.88 -6.37
N SER A 221 -4.90 -12.48 -6.25
CA SER A 221 -5.06 -13.94 -6.38
C SER A 221 -4.60 -14.47 -7.74
N ASP A 222 -4.97 -13.78 -8.81
CA ASP A 222 -4.69 -14.22 -10.18
C ASP A 222 -3.22 -13.97 -10.52
N LEU A 223 -2.64 -12.86 -10.06
CA LEU A 223 -1.22 -12.56 -10.23
C LEU A 223 -0.32 -13.51 -9.44
N ASN A 224 -0.72 -13.86 -8.22
CA ASN A 224 -0.03 -14.86 -7.41
C ASN A 224 -0.06 -16.23 -8.10
N ALA A 225 -1.20 -16.64 -8.69
CA ALA A 225 -1.28 -17.87 -9.48
C ALA A 225 -0.44 -17.80 -10.76
N LEU A 226 -0.54 -16.70 -11.53
CA LEU A 226 0.12 -16.52 -12.83
C LEU A 226 1.65 -16.48 -12.75
N PHE A 227 2.20 -15.95 -11.65
CA PHE A 227 3.65 -15.85 -11.42
C PHE A 227 4.20 -16.86 -10.39
N GLN A 228 3.35 -17.78 -9.91
CA GLN A 228 3.61 -18.66 -8.75
C GLN A 228 4.17 -17.93 -7.50
N GLU A 229 3.81 -16.66 -7.36
CA GLU A 229 4.26 -15.77 -6.30
C GLU A 229 3.21 -15.61 -5.21
N THR A 230 3.59 -15.03 -4.08
CA THR A 230 2.70 -14.85 -2.91
C THR A 230 2.78 -13.42 -2.39
N ALA A 231 1.69 -12.89 -1.81
CA ALA A 231 1.69 -11.59 -1.15
C ALA A 231 2.18 -10.41 -2.03
N LEU A 232 1.99 -10.46 -3.36
CA LEU A 232 2.37 -9.37 -4.28
C LEU A 232 1.65 -8.05 -3.95
N GLY A 233 0.41 -8.11 -3.46
CA GLY A 233 -0.33 -6.95 -3.00
C GLY A 233 0.26 -6.36 -1.73
N GLN A 234 0.78 -7.18 -0.82
CA GLN A 234 1.54 -6.70 0.35
C GLN A 234 2.87 -6.07 -0.06
N SER A 235 3.57 -6.65 -1.05
CA SER A 235 4.79 -6.10 -1.66
C SER A 235 4.56 -4.68 -2.21
N ARG A 236 3.43 -4.46 -2.89
CA ARG A 236 2.96 -3.14 -3.35
C ARG A 236 2.62 -2.21 -2.18
N GLN A 237 1.77 -2.66 -1.25
CA GLN A 237 1.30 -1.84 -0.12
C GLN A 237 2.46 -1.34 0.75
N ASN A 238 3.43 -2.20 1.06
CA ASN A 238 4.62 -1.87 1.85
C ASN A 238 5.51 -0.78 1.20
N ARG A 239 5.31 -0.48 -0.09
CA ARG A 239 6.09 0.51 -0.85
C ARG A 239 5.26 1.67 -1.40
N LYS A 240 3.93 1.70 -1.17
CA LYS A 240 3.02 2.77 -1.61
C LYS A 240 3.46 4.11 -0.99
N GLY A 241 4.04 5.00 -1.80
CA GLY A 241 4.55 6.30 -1.38
C GLY A 241 6.04 6.36 -0.99
N GLU A 242 6.72 5.22 -0.85
CA GLU A 242 8.18 5.11 -0.66
C GLU A 242 8.92 5.28 -2.01
N ALA A 243 10.25 5.11 -1.99
CA ALA A 243 11.03 5.05 -3.22
C ALA A 243 10.63 3.83 -4.09
N VAL A 244 10.66 4.00 -5.41
CA VAL A 244 10.48 2.92 -6.40
C VAL A 244 11.50 1.79 -6.18
N PRO A 245 11.23 0.55 -6.63
CA PRO A 245 12.22 -0.53 -6.61
C PRO A 245 13.52 -0.16 -7.34
N MET A 246 14.64 -0.74 -6.91
CA MET A 246 15.86 -0.72 -7.73
C MET A 246 15.57 -1.48 -9.02
N GLY A 247 16.08 -0.99 -10.14
CA GLY A 247 15.72 -1.51 -11.47
C GLY A 247 14.39 -1.01 -12.04
N SER A 248 13.64 -0.15 -11.33
CA SER A 248 12.34 0.41 -11.83
C SER A 248 12.37 0.93 -13.25
N LYS A 249 13.48 1.56 -13.69
CA LYS A 249 13.68 1.97 -15.08
C LYS A 249 13.43 0.84 -16.08
N LYS A 250 14.01 -0.36 -15.87
CA LYS A 250 13.80 -1.53 -16.77
C LYS A 250 12.31 -1.84 -17.00
N VAL A 251 11.48 -1.62 -15.98
CA VAL A 251 10.02 -1.77 -16.04
C VAL A 251 9.35 -0.53 -16.61
N ASP A 252 9.81 0.68 -16.30
CA ASP A 252 9.28 1.91 -16.89
C ASP A 252 9.45 1.92 -18.41
N ASP A 253 10.62 1.48 -18.90
CA ASP A 253 10.96 1.27 -20.32
C ASP A 253 10.06 0.21 -21.02
N LEU A 254 9.14 -0.47 -20.32
CA LEU A 254 8.13 -1.36 -20.92
C LEU A 254 6.84 -0.64 -21.32
N PHE A 255 6.62 0.58 -20.83
CA PHE A 255 5.39 1.37 -21.04
C PHE A 255 5.58 2.54 -22.03
N GLU A 256 6.77 2.66 -22.63
CA GLU A 256 7.12 3.64 -23.69
C GLU A 256 6.99 3.02 -25.08
#